data_AF-B3SKZ4-F1
#
_entry.id   AF-B3SKZ4-F1
#
_cell.length_a   1.000
_cell.length_b   1.000
_cell.length_c   1.000
_cell.angle_alpha   90.00
_cell.angle_beta   90.00
_cell.angle_gamma   90.00
#
_symmetry.space_group_name_H-M   'P 1'
#
loop_
_entity.id
_entity.type
_entity.pdbx_description
1 polymer ?
#
loop_
_entity_poly.entity_id
_entity_poly.type
_entity_poly.pdbx_seq_one_letter_code
_entity_poly.pdbx_strand_id
1 'polypeptide(L)'
;DFGFSSLYVAHPQSLVHLYEASRQPDSILSKTQCSLVVDCGFSFTHAVPVLHNFTLNHAIKRIDLGGKAFTNYLKELVSYRSINVMDETFLVDDAKEKLCFVSLDLLRDLRLARNGNNLIKSTYVLPDGVTHTKGYVKDPQAAKRFLSLSEKEHVLMDKVGERRKADMNKNEIDLT
;
A
#
# COMPACT_ATOMS: atom_id res chain seq x y z
N ASP A 1 -1.83 -35.82 21.53
CA ASP A 1 -0.66 -34.98 21.84
C ASP A 1 0.10 -34.62 20.59
N PHE A 2 0.47 -33.35 20.44
CA PHE A 2 1.13 -32.81 19.26
C PHE A 2 2.67 -33.06 19.23
N GLY A 3 3.23 -33.78 20.22
CA GLY A 3 4.60 -34.28 20.19
C GLY A 3 5.73 -33.28 20.46
N PHE A 4 5.44 -32.06 20.92
CA PHE A 4 6.48 -31.06 21.23
C PHE A 4 7.10 -31.23 22.63
N SER A 5 8.43 -31.07 22.73
CA SER A 5 9.19 -31.19 23.99
C SER A 5 9.15 -29.93 24.87
N SER A 6 8.94 -28.75 24.29
CA SER A 6 8.77 -27.49 25.02
C SER A 6 8.06 -26.45 24.15
N LEU A 7 7.50 -25.41 24.78
CA LEU A 7 6.79 -24.30 24.12
C LEU A 7 7.20 -22.97 24.75
N TYR A 8 7.35 -21.94 23.92
CA TYR A 8 7.57 -20.57 24.35
C TYR A 8 6.56 -19.64 23.66
N VAL A 9 5.99 -18.71 24.42
CA VAL A 9 5.03 -17.71 23.94
C VAL A 9 5.62 -16.34 24.21
N ALA A 10 5.68 -15.50 23.18
CA ALA A 10 6.27 -14.17 23.26
C ALA A 10 5.37 -13.13 22.58
N HIS A 11 5.51 -11.87 23.01
CA HIS A 11 4.94 -10.76 22.27
C HIS A 11 5.78 -10.49 21.01
N PRO A 12 5.21 -10.58 19.81
CA PRO A 12 5.97 -10.41 18.57
C PRO A 12 6.61 -9.02 18.49
N GLN A 13 5.99 -7.99 19.06
CA GLN A 13 6.48 -6.62 19.02
C GLN A 13 7.77 -6.44 19.85
N SER A 14 7.83 -7.06 21.03
CA SER A 14 9.07 -7.11 21.83
C SER A 14 10.19 -7.84 21.09
N LEU A 15 9.86 -8.92 20.37
CA LEU A 15 10.83 -9.70 19.62
C LEU A 15 11.39 -8.90 18.43
N VAL A 16 10.54 -8.19 17.69
CA VAL A 16 10.97 -7.30 16.59
C VAL A 16 11.86 -6.18 17.11
N HIS A 17 11.49 -5.54 18.23
CA HIS A 17 12.32 -4.53 18.88
C HIS A 17 13.71 -5.08 19.22
N LEU A 18 13.75 -6.24 19.89
CA LEU A 18 15.00 -6.87 20.29
C LEU A 18 15.84 -7.27 19.07
N TYR A 19 15.20 -7.80 18.02
CA TYR A 19 15.87 -8.18 16.78
C TYR A 19 16.54 -6.97 16.12
N GLU A 20 15.82 -5.87 15.89
CA GLU A 20 16.38 -4.67 15.29
C GLU A 20 17.45 -4.01 16.18
N ALA A 21 17.25 -3.99 17.50
CA ALA A 21 18.25 -3.47 18.43
C ALA A 21 19.55 -4.30 18.40
N SER A 22 19.44 -5.63 18.26
CA SER A 22 20.58 -6.54 18.15
C SER A 22 21.32 -6.41 16.81
N ARG A 23 20.58 -6.13 15.73
CA ARG A 23 21.09 -5.99 14.38
C ARG A 23 21.85 -4.68 14.18
N GLN A 24 21.44 -3.61 14.87
CA GLN A 24 22.03 -2.27 14.73
C GLN A 24 22.45 -1.67 16.09
N PRO A 25 23.51 -2.18 16.73
CA PRO A 25 23.88 -1.80 18.10
C PRO A 25 24.21 -0.30 18.27
N ASP A 26 24.68 0.37 17.23
CA ASP A 26 25.01 1.80 17.27
C ASP A 26 23.81 2.74 17.03
N SER A 27 22.65 2.16 16.68
CA SER A 27 21.44 2.92 16.36
C SER A 27 20.86 3.63 17.59
N ILE A 28 20.05 4.66 17.33
CA ILE A 28 19.30 5.38 18.37
C ILE A 28 18.33 4.42 19.08
N LEU A 29 17.78 3.46 18.34
CA LEU A 29 16.92 2.40 18.88
C LEU A 29 17.64 1.62 19.98
N SER A 30 18.84 1.11 19.71
CA SER A 30 19.60 0.30 20.66
C SER A 30 20.07 1.10 21.87
N LYS A 31 20.38 2.39 21.69
CA LYS A 31 20.81 3.28 22.79
C LYS A 31 19.66 3.70 23.70
N THR A 32 18.48 3.98 23.13
CA THR A 32 17.32 4.47 23.89
C THR A 32 16.40 3.34 24.37
N GLN A 33 16.51 2.13 23.79
CA GLN A 33 15.65 0.99 24.06
C GLN A 33 14.14 1.34 23.96
N CYS A 34 13.79 2.30 23.10
CA CYS A 34 12.43 2.80 22.94
C CYS A 34 12.04 2.73 21.47
N SER A 35 10.89 2.10 21.16
CA SER A 35 10.37 2.04 19.81
C SER A 35 8.85 2.00 19.76
N LEU A 36 8.31 2.35 18.60
CA LEU A 36 6.91 2.09 18.25
C LEU A 36 6.88 1.05 17.15
N VAL A 37 6.34 -0.13 17.45
CA VAL A 37 6.13 -1.18 16.45
C VAL A 37 4.75 -0.98 15.85
N VAL A 38 4.69 -0.75 14.53
CA VAL A 38 3.44 -0.68 13.78
C VAL A 38 3.29 -1.97 12.98
N ASP A 39 2.32 -2.79 13.38
CA ASP A 39 2.01 -4.06 12.75
C ASP A 39 0.73 -3.92 11.92
N CYS A 40 0.86 -3.96 10.60
CA CYS A 40 -0.24 -3.84 9.64
C CYS A 40 -0.65 -5.23 9.16
N GLY A 41 -1.70 -5.79 9.76
CA GLY A 41 -2.18 -7.13 9.44
C GLY A 41 -3.33 -7.19 8.44
N PHE A 42 -3.90 -8.40 8.27
CA PHE A 42 -5.08 -8.62 7.44
C PHE A 42 -6.33 -7.95 8.02
N SER A 43 -6.62 -8.15 9.30
CA SER A 43 -7.85 -7.64 9.92
C SER A 43 -7.67 -6.26 10.55
N PHE A 44 -6.53 -6.02 11.20
CA PHE A 44 -6.31 -4.87 12.08
C PHE A 44 -4.87 -4.37 11.94
N THR A 45 -4.68 -3.11 12.28
CA THR A 45 -3.35 -2.50 12.43
C THR A 45 -3.12 -2.14 13.89
N HIS A 46 -1.98 -2.54 14.45
CA HIS A 46 -1.62 -2.26 15.84
C HIS A 46 -0.40 -1.35 15.92
N ALA A 47 -0.49 -0.31 16.73
CA ALA A 47 0.64 0.52 17.12
C ALA A 47 0.98 0.19 18.59
N VAL A 48 2.12 -0.46 18.80
CA VAL A 48 2.56 -0.99 20.09
C VAL A 48 3.87 -0.33 20.50
N PRO A 49 3.85 0.57 21.48
CA PRO A 49 5.08 1.12 22.03
C PRO A 49 5.81 0.09 22.90
N VAL A 50 7.12 -0.02 22.70
CA VAL A 50 8.04 -0.92 23.41
C VAL A 50 9.12 -0.08 24.10
N LEU A 51 9.34 -0.33 25.37
CA LEU A 51 10.34 0.34 26.19
C LEU A 51 11.12 -0.69 27.01
N HIS A 52 12.44 -0.73 26.87
CA HIS A 52 13.33 -1.69 27.54
C HIS A 52 12.85 -3.15 27.36
N ASN A 53 12.47 -3.53 26.14
CA ASN A 53 11.90 -4.84 25.77
C ASN A 53 10.48 -5.15 26.29
N PHE A 54 9.86 -4.25 27.06
CA PHE A 54 8.49 -4.40 27.55
C PHE A 54 7.49 -3.62 26.70
N THR A 55 6.35 -4.24 26.38
CA THR A 55 5.23 -3.54 25.71
C THR A 55 4.46 -2.69 26.71
N LEU A 56 4.21 -1.43 26.37
CA LEU A 56 3.41 -0.53 27.19
C LEU A 56 1.91 -0.74 26.89
N ASN A 57 1.30 -1.71 27.57
CA ASN A 57 -0.06 -2.17 27.29
C ASN A 57 -1.13 -1.06 27.29
N HIS A 58 -1.03 -0.08 28.19
CA HIS A 58 -1.98 1.04 28.28
C HIS A 58 -1.89 2.02 27.09
N ALA A 59 -0.77 2.03 26.38
CA ALA A 59 -0.51 2.90 25.25
C ALA A 59 -0.70 2.20 23.90
N ILE A 60 -1.06 0.90 23.90
CA ILE A 60 -1.36 0.17 22.67
C ILE A 60 -2.60 0.75 22.00
N LYS A 61 -2.48 1.03 20.71
CA LYS A 61 -3.60 1.46 19.87
C LYS A 61 -3.85 0.43 18.79
N ARG A 62 -5.11 0.04 18.67
CA ARG A 62 -5.61 -0.80 17.59
C ARG A 62 -6.50 0.03 16.69
N ILE A 63 -6.27 -0.10 15.40
CA ILE A 63 -7.08 0.48 14.35
C ILE A 63 -7.77 -0.67 13.63
N ASP A 64 -9.10 -0.61 13.53
CA ASP A 64 -9.89 -1.64 12.84
C ASP A 64 -9.84 -1.50 11.31
N LEU A 65 -8.63 -1.30 10.79
CA LEU A 65 -8.31 -1.18 9.39
C LEU A 65 -7.08 -2.06 9.10
N GLY A 66 -7.21 -2.93 8.10
CA GLY A 66 -6.14 -3.82 7.66
C GLY A 66 -6.34 -4.20 6.19
N GLY A 67 -5.57 -5.20 5.73
CA GLY A 67 -5.63 -5.69 4.35
C GLY A 67 -7.04 -6.06 3.87
N LYS A 68 -7.89 -6.60 4.76
CA LYS A 68 -9.28 -6.97 4.46
C LYS A 68 -10.12 -5.78 3.99
N ALA A 69 -9.95 -4.61 4.61
CA ALA A 69 -10.70 -3.42 4.23
C ALA A 69 -10.35 -2.99 2.80
N PHE A 70 -9.05 -3.02 2.46
CA PHE A 70 -8.58 -2.72 1.10
C PHE A 70 -9.05 -3.75 0.08
N THR A 71 -8.92 -5.05 0.39
CA THR A 71 -9.36 -6.13 -0.52
C THR A 71 -10.88 -6.07 -0.74
N ASN A 72 -11.69 -5.82 0.30
CA ASN A 72 -13.14 -5.67 0.15
C ASN A 72 -13.52 -4.43 -0.65
N TYR A 73 -12.88 -3.30 -0.41
CA TYR A 73 -13.12 -2.09 -1.18
C TYR A 73 -12.77 -2.27 -2.66
N LEU A 74 -11.65 -2.94 -2.95
CA LEU A 74 -11.26 -3.25 -4.33
C LEU A 74 -12.26 -4.21 -5.00
N LYS A 75 -12.78 -5.21 -4.27
CA LYS A 75 -13.85 -6.10 -4.76
C LYS A 75 -15.09 -5.32 -5.16
N GLU A 76 -15.55 -4.39 -4.33
CA GLU A 76 -16.72 -3.56 -4.61
C GLU A 76 -16.50 -2.68 -5.86
N LEU A 77 -15.35 -2.01 -5.94
CA LEU A 77 -15.03 -1.13 -7.08
C LEU A 77 -14.96 -1.89 -8.41
N VAL A 78 -14.31 -3.05 -8.43
CA VAL A 78 -14.18 -3.89 -9.64
C VAL A 78 -15.53 -4.49 -10.01
N SER A 79 -16.27 -5.02 -9.04
CA SER A 79 -17.59 -5.63 -9.27
C SER A 79 -18.62 -4.62 -9.77
N TYR A 80 -18.53 -3.37 -9.35
CA TYR A 80 -19.40 -2.30 -9.82
C TYR A 80 -19.10 -1.88 -11.26
N ARG A 81 -17.84 -1.90 -11.70
CA ARG A 81 -17.42 -1.31 -12.99
C ARG A 81 -17.20 -2.32 -14.11
N SER A 82 -16.82 -3.55 -13.82
CA SER A 82 -16.39 -4.51 -14.85
C SER A 82 -17.02 -5.89 -14.70
N ILE A 83 -16.56 -6.69 -13.74
CA ILE A 83 -16.89 -8.11 -13.61
C ILE A 83 -17.14 -8.39 -12.13
N ASN A 84 -18.21 -9.15 -11.83
CA ASN A 84 -18.50 -9.56 -10.46
C ASN A 84 -17.40 -10.48 -9.92
N VAL A 85 -16.63 -9.98 -8.95
CA VAL A 85 -15.52 -10.69 -8.29
C VAL A 85 -15.74 -10.77 -6.76
N MET A 86 -16.99 -10.66 -6.31
CA MET A 86 -17.33 -10.61 -4.88
C MET A 86 -16.88 -11.88 -4.12
N ASP A 87 -17.00 -13.04 -4.77
CA ASP A 87 -16.59 -14.34 -4.23
C ASP A 87 -15.11 -14.67 -4.51
N GLU A 88 -14.47 -13.94 -5.43
CA GLU A 88 -13.11 -14.18 -5.90
C GLU A 88 -12.05 -13.45 -5.06
N THR A 89 -12.02 -13.73 -3.76
CA THR A 89 -11.15 -12.99 -2.82
C THR A 89 -9.66 -13.18 -3.11
N PHE A 90 -9.21 -14.39 -3.45
CA PHE A 90 -7.80 -14.67 -3.76
C PHE A 90 -7.32 -13.94 -5.02
N LEU A 91 -8.18 -13.86 -6.03
CA LEU A 91 -7.88 -13.16 -7.28
C LEU A 91 -7.68 -11.66 -7.04
N VAL A 92 -8.55 -11.06 -6.24
CA VAL A 92 -8.46 -9.63 -5.91
C VAL A 92 -7.29 -9.34 -4.97
N ASP A 93 -6.95 -10.27 -4.07
CA ASP A 93 -5.78 -10.16 -3.21
C ASP A 93 -4.47 -10.18 -4.02
N ASP A 94 -4.35 -11.11 -4.98
CA ASP A 94 -3.20 -11.18 -5.90
C ASP A 94 -3.09 -9.92 -6.79
N ALA A 95 -4.22 -9.45 -7.31
CA ALA A 95 -4.25 -8.20 -8.08
C ALA A 95 -3.83 -7.00 -7.23
N LYS A 96 -4.30 -6.91 -5.97
CA LYS A 96 -3.90 -5.88 -5.01
C LYS A 96 -2.39 -5.92 -4.76
N GLU A 97 -1.82 -7.09 -4.47
CA GLU A 97 -0.38 -7.21 -4.21
C GLU A 97 0.50 -6.84 -5.41
N LYS A 98 0.02 -7.08 -6.64
CA LYS A 98 0.78 -6.79 -7.87
C LYS A 98 0.60 -5.37 -8.40
N LEU A 99 -0.54 -4.73 -8.16
CA LEU A 99 -0.92 -3.46 -8.79
C LEU A 99 -1.02 -2.28 -7.80
N CYS A 100 -1.40 -2.53 -6.54
CA CYS A 100 -1.58 -1.46 -5.58
C CYS A 100 -0.24 -0.98 -5.03
N PHE A 101 -0.19 0.30 -4.72
CA PHE A 101 0.96 0.94 -4.09
C PHE A 101 0.50 2.07 -3.17
N VAL A 102 1.42 2.53 -2.32
CA VAL A 102 1.19 3.68 -1.44
C VAL A 102 1.85 4.89 -2.08
N SER A 103 1.06 5.92 -2.36
CA SER A 103 1.54 7.20 -2.89
C SER A 103 2.23 8.01 -1.80
N LEU A 104 3.37 8.64 -2.14
CA LEU A 104 4.05 9.62 -1.29
C LEU A 104 3.48 11.04 -1.47
N ASP A 105 2.89 11.33 -2.64
CA ASP A 105 2.20 12.59 -2.95
C ASP A 105 0.84 12.30 -3.61
N LEU A 106 -0.17 12.18 -2.75
CA LEU A 106 -1.53 11.83 -3.14
C LEU A 106 -2.12 12.80 -4.16
N LEU A 107 -1.88 14.10 -3.99
CA LEU A 107 -2.50 15.12 -4.86
C LEU A 107 -1.91 15.09 -6.26
N ARG A 108 -0.61 14.86 -6.39
CA ARG A 108 0.05 14.67 -7.69
C ARG A 108 -0.47 13.42 -8.40
N ASP A 109 -0.51 12.30 -7.71
CA ASP A 109 -0.90 11.03 -8.32
C ASP A 109 -2.37 11.02 -8.73
N LEU A 110 -3.25 11.66 -7.96
CA LEU A 110 -4.65 11.85 -8.34
C LEU A 110 -4.79 12.72 -9.61
N ARG A 111 -3.98 13.78 -9.77
CA ARG A 111 -3.98 14.58 -11.01
C ARG A 111 -3.52 13.76 -12.21
N LEU A 112 -2.44 12.99 -12.06
CA LEU A 112 -1.96 12.09 -13.11
C LEU A 112 -3.00 11.02 -13.48
N ALA A 113 -3.73 10.51 -12.50
CA ALA A 113 -4.75 9.49 -12.70
C ALA A 113 -5.99 10.00 -13.47
N ARG A 114 -6.33 11.29 -13.30
CA ARG A 114 -7.46 11.93 -14.01
C ARG A 114 -7.13 12.31 -15.45
N ASN A 115 -5.87 12.53 -15.77
CA ASN A 115 -5.44 12.87 -17.12
C ASN A 115 -5.62 11.67 -18.08
N GLY A 116 -6.02 11.93 -19.33
CA GLY A 116 -6.27 10.88 -20.32
C GLY A 116 -5.06 9.98 -20.63
N ASN A 117 -3.84 10.50 -20.45
CA ASN A 117 -2.60 9.71 -20.50
C ASN A 117 -2.20 9.25 -19.09
N ASN A 118 -3.01 8.38 -18.48
CA ASN A 118 -2.82 7.91 -17.11
C ASN A 118 -1.64 6.92 -17.02
N LEU A 119 -0.48 7.43 -16.60
CA LEU A 119 0.74 6.65 -16.42
C LEU A 119 0.65 5.60 -15.30
N ILE A 120 -0.32 5.74 -14.40
CA ILE A 120 -0.57 4.84 -13.26
C ILE A 120 -1.47 3.67 -13.70
N LYS A 121 -2.19 3.81 -14.81
CA LYS A 121 -3.09 2.78 -15.32
C LYS A 121 -2.32 1.52 -15.68
N SER A 122 -2.71 0.41 -15.06
CA SER A 122 -2.15 -0.91 -15.31
C SER A 122 -3.27 -1.92 -15.57
N THR A 123 -2.97 -2.93 -16.38
CA THR A 123 -3.94 -3.96 -16.77
C THR A 123 -3.55 -5.29 -16.16
N TYR A 124 -4.49 -5.90 -15.44
CA TYR A 124 -4.40 -7.25 -14.91
C TYR A 124 -5.29 -8.18 -15.72
N VAL A 125 -4.71 -9.27 -16.21
CA VAL A 125 -5.37 -10.28 -17.03
C VAL A 125 -5.85 -11.38 -16.10
N LEU A 126 -7.14 -11.69 -16.18
CA LEU A 126 -7.77 -12.74 -15.38
C LEU A 126 -7.32 -14.13 -15.84
N PRO A 127 -7.34 -15.14 -14.95
CA PRO A 127 -7.09 -16.52 -15.35
C PRO A 127 -8.24 -17.04 -16.22
N ASP A 128 -7.92 -17.60 -17.38
CA ASP A 128 -8.89 -18.18 -18.30
C ASP A 128 -9.17 -19.67 -18.01
N GLY A 129 -8.43 -20.28 -17.07
CA GLY A 129 -8.57 -21.69 -16.69
C GLY A 129 -8.04 -22.71 -17.71
N VAL A 130 -7.81 -22.29 -18.95
CA VAL A 130 -7.27 -23.13 -20.03
C VAL A 130 -5.78 -22.88 -20.23
N THR A 131 -5.42 -21.64 -20.58
CA THR A 131 -4.03 -21.24 -20.88
C THR A 131 -3.33 -20.69 -19.64
N HIS A 132 -4.06 -19.96 -18.80
CA HIS A 132 -3.56 -19.34 -17.59
C HIS A 132 -4.42 -19.74 -16.41
N THR A 133 -3.82 -20.48 -15.47
CA THR A 133 -4.47 -20.88 -14.21
C THR A 133 -4.36 -19.80 -13.13
N LYS A 134 -3.50 -18.80 -13.32
CA LYS A 134 -3.35 -17.62 -12.46
C LYS A 134 -3.36 -16.36 -13.31
N GLY A 135 -3.91 -15.27 -12.76
CA GLY A 135 -3.87 -13.98 -13.42
C GLY A 135 -2.48 -13.33 -13.35
N TYR A 136 -2.24 -12.38 -14.25
CA TYR A 136 -0.94 -11.73 -14.39
C TYR A 136 -1.08 -10.28 -14.87
N VAL A 137 -0.05 -9.48 -14.63
CA VAL A 137 0.02 -8.08 -15.09
C VAL A 137 0.49 -8.05 -16.54
N LYS A 138 -0.29 -7.43 -17.43
CA LYS A 138 0.00 -7.39 -18.87
C LYS A 138 1.33 -6.70 -19.19
N ASP A 139 1.60 -5.58 -18.53
CA ASP A 139 2.85 -4.84 -18.64
C ASP A 139 3.42 -4.57 -17.23
N PRO A 140 4.34 -5.41 -16.75
CA PRO A 140 4.96 -5.23 -15.44
C PRO A 140 5.79 -3.95 -15.33
N GLN A 141 6.29 -3.42 -16.45
CA GLN A 141 7.05 -2.18 -16.45
C GLN A 141 6.11 -0.99 -16.28
N ALA A 142 4.98 -0.99 -17.00
CA ALA A 142 3.91 0.01 -16.78
C ALA A 142 3.44 0.02 -15.33
N ALA A 143 3.22 -1.16 -14.74
CA ALA A 143 2.83 -1.26 -13.34
C ALA A 143 3.87 -0.72 -12.37
N LYS A 144 5.14 -0.62 -12.75
CA LYS A 144 6.22 -0.05 -11.92
C LYS A 144 6.56 1.41 -12.26
N ARG A 145 5.93 2.02 -13.27
CA ARG A 145 6.24 3.40 -13.68
C ARG A 145 6.07 4.39 -12.54
N PHE A 146 5.15 4.13 -11.61
CA PHE A 146 4.97 4.96 -10.43
C PHE A 146 6.23 5.07 -9.55
N LEU A 147 7.10 4.07 -9.53
CA LEU A 147 8.36 4.09 -8.76
C LEU A 147 9.40 5.03 -9.36
N SER A 148 9.40 5.16 -10.69
CA SER A 148 10.34 6.02 -11.42
C SER A 148 9.84 7.46 -11.57
N LEU A 149 8.64 7.77 -11.08
CA LEU A 149 8.06 9.11 -11.08
C LEU A 149 8.69 10.00 -9.98
N SER A 150 10.02 10.09 -9.91
CA SER A 150 10.72 11.06 -9.05
C SER A 150 11.47 12.14 -9.86
N GLU A 151 11.20 13.39 -9.49
CA GLU A 151 11.82 14.68 -9.85
C GLU A 151 11.75 15.21 -11.29
N LYS A 152 12.04 14.42 -12.34
CA LYS A 152 12.26 15.02 -13.68
C LYS A 152 11.02 15.59 -14.38
N GLU A 153 9.82 15.19 -14.00
CA GLU A 153 8.58 15.74 -14.56
C GLU A 153 8.08 17.01 -13.85
N HIS A 154 8.67 17.39 -12.70
CA HIS A 154 8.36 18.65 -12.00
C HIS A 154 8.60 19.87 -12.91
N VAL A 155 9.71 19.88 -13.66
CA VAL A 155 10.10 21.03 -14.48
C VAL A 155 9.26 21.16 -15.75
N LEU A 156 8.74 20.05 -16.29
CA LEU A 156 8.00 20.07 -17.55
C LEU A 156 6.53 20.44 -17.35
N MET A 157 5.89 19.95 -16.27
CA MET A 157 4.47 20.25 -16.00
C MET A 157 4.25 21.62 -15.32
N ASP A 158 5.14 22.08 -14.44
CA ASP A 158 5.02 23.43 -13.86
C ASP A 158 5.16 24.52 -14.94
N LYS A 159 6.05 24.34 -15.93
CA LYS A 159 6.19 25.25 -17.08
C LYS A 159 4.97 25.26 -18.01
N VAL A 160 4.24 24.16 -18.12
CA VAL A 160 3.00 24.08 -18.90
C VAL A 160 1.83 24.70 -18.10
N GLY A 161 1.82 24.53 -16.78
CA GLY A 161 0.84 25.14 -15.87
C GLY A 161 0.94 26.66 -15.78
N GLU A 162 2.15 27.23 -15.71
CA GLU A 162 2.36 28.69 -15.74
C GLU A 162 1.96 29.31 -17.07
N ARG A 163 2.26 28.65 -18.21
CA ARG A 163 1.82 29.11 -19.54
C ARG A 163 0.30 29.08 -19.71
N ARG A 164 -0.40 28.13 -19.08
CA ARG A 164 -1.88 28.03 -19.16
C ARG A 164 -2.61 28.98 -18.23
N LYS A 165 -1.97 29.45 -17.14
CA LYS A 165 -2.57 30.47 -16.25
C LYS A 165 -2.65 31.87 -16.85
N ALA A 166 -1.97 32.13 -17.97
CA ALA A 166 -1.97 33.44 -18.63
C ALA A 166 -3.22 33.72 -19.47
N ASP A 167 -3.97 32.69 -19.89
CA ASP A 167 -5.12 32.84 -20.80
C ASP A 167 -6.42 32.32 -20.15
N MET A 168 -6.92 33.05 -19.17
CA MET A 168 -8.27 32.85 -18.62
C MET A 168 -9.16 34.03 -19.01
N ASN A 169 -9.77 33.94 -20.19
CA ASN A 169 -10.99 34.70 -20.47
C ASN A 169 -12.11 33.75 -20.94
N LYS A 170 -13.06 33.59 -20.01
CA LYS A 170 -14.49 33.27 -20.15
C LYS A 170 -14.92 31.97 -20.83
N ASN A 171 -15.70 31.25 -20.01
CA ASN A 171 -16.86 30.42 -20.34
C ASN A 171 -16.58 29.06 -20.97
N GLU A 172 -16.27 28.07 -20.12
CA GLU A 172 -16.80 26.71 -20.28
C GLU A 172 -16.63 25.94 -18.97
N ILE A 173 -17.65 25.17 -18.60
CA ILE A 173 -17.68 24.28 -17.43
C ILE A 173 -17.58 22.87 -17.99
N ASP A 174 -16.56 22.10 -17.61
CA ASP A 174 -16.44 20.71 -18.03
C ASP A 174 -16.49 19.77 -16.81
N LEU A 175 -17.46 18.84 -16.88
CA LEU A 175 -17.72 17.80 -15.90
C LEU A 175 -16.94 16.54 -16.31
N THR A 176 -15.68 16.44 -15.91
CA THR A 176 -14.99 15.14 -15.70
C THR A 176 -13.81 15.28 -14.72
#